data_AF-A0A538LPY6-F1
#
_entry.id   AF-A0A538LPY6-F1
#
_cell.length_a   1.000
_cell.length_b   1.000
_cell.length_c   1.000
_cell.angle_alpha   90.00
_cell.angle_beta   90.00
_cell.angle_gamma   90.00
#
_symmetry.space_group_name_H-M   'P 1'
#
loop_
_entity.id
_entity.type
_entity.pdbx_description
1 polymer ?
#
loop_
_entity_poly.entity_id
_entity_poly.type
_entity_poly.pdbx_seq_one_letter_code
_entity_poly.pdbx_strand_id
1 'polypeptide(L)'
;MTPDRPRPRRPAHGALALDQHTVTVRRRVAAGIGVVLLIVIILIINGCLNSEKKQALKNYNRSVGQIAHESDASVAGPLFSALTGAGGKSALNVEVQIDQLRIQAQTLATRAKNLSVPAEMAGAQRNLLLALDMRSEALTKIAALVPTALGGQGKQAITQIAGDIEIFLASDVIYSQRVAPLIQQALSSAGVHGLSTSQSRALPNVGWLDPNTVQARISGRSSSSSSTPVQPGNHGSALTGVSVATNKLEPEPTLNHIKGGGNPTFTATVENSGEFNETNVKADVTVTASGKQFKASHVIEKSEPGKTVSVDIPVIGVPLGVAAKVEVFVEGVPGENDLENNKAVFLAIFEK
;
A
#
# COMPACT_ATOMS: atom_id res chain seq x y z
N MET A 1 -10.75 3.86 -132.67
CA MET A 1 -11.74 2.93 -133.24
C MET A 1 -12.71 2.54 -132.13
N THR A 2 -14.01 2.76 -132.35
CA THR A 2 -15.23 2.37 -131.60
C THR A 2 -15.35 0.83 -131.37
N PRO A 3 -16.36 0.24 -130.64
CA PRO A 3 -17.66 0.78 -130.14
C PRO A 3 -18.23 0.29 -128.75
N ASP A 4 -19.25 1.05 -128.27
CA ASP A 4 -20.63 0.74 -127.77
C ASP A 4 -21.05 0.04 -126.42
N ARG A 5 -21.96 0.77 -125.69
CA ARG A 5 -23.08 0.47 -124.72
C ARG A 5 -22.92 -0.40 -123.44
N PRO A 6 -23.86 -0.37 -122.42
CA PRO A 6 -24.92 0.60 -121.99
C PRO A 6 -24.95 0.96 -120.45
N ARG A 7 -25.80 1.92 -120.04
CA ARG A 7 -26.20 2.34 -118.64
C ARG A 7 -26.87 1.20 -117.82
N PRO A 8 -27.02 1.17 -116.46
CA PRO A 8 -27.38 2.28 -115.55
C PRO A 8 -26.98 2.23 -114.02
N ARG A 9 -27.38 3.32 -113.31
CA ARG A 9 -27.86 3.47 -111.91
C ARG A 9 -26.95 3.29 -110.68
N ARG A 10 -26.96 4.37 -109.88
CA ARG A 10 -26.49 4.55 -108.51
C ARG A 10 -27.35 3.77 -107.50
N PRO A 11 -26.77 3.12 -106.47
CA PRO A 11 -27.46 2.88 -105.22
C PRO A 11 -26.98 3.86 -104.14
N ALA A 12 -27.93 4.54 -103.51
CA ALA A 12 -27.80 4.99 -102.14
C ALA A 12 -28.19 3.82 -101.23
N HIS A 13 -27.40 3.48 -100.21
CA HIS A 13 -27.91 2.79 -99.02
C HIS A 13 -26.95 2.89 -97.82
N GLY A 14 -27.48 3.51 -96.76
CA GLY A 14 -27.48 2.92 -95.42
C GLY A 14 -26.19 2.94 -94.64
N ALA A 15 -25.86 4.09 -94.03
CA ALA A 15 -25.06 4.08 -92.83
C ALA A 15 -25.83 3.33 -91.73
N LEU A 16 -25.25 2.23 -91.23
CA LEU A 16 -25.66 1.59 -89.98
C LEU A 16 -25.55 2.62 -88.86
N ALA A 17 -26.68 3.23 -88.48
CA ALA A 17 -26.77 4.05 -87.29
C ALA A 17 -26.62 3.13 -86.06
N LEU A 18 -25.40 3.04 -85.53
CA LEU A 18 -25.18 2.47 -84.21
C LEU A 18 -25.78 3.45 -83.19
N ASP A 19 -26.83 3.01 -82.49
CA ASP A 19 -27.59 3.77 -81.49
C ASP A 19 -26.68 4.46 -80.45
N GLN A 20 -26.38 5.75 -80.64
CA GLN A 20 -25.61 6.57 -79.68
C GLN A 20 -26.30 6.68 -78.31
N HIS A 21 -27.61 6.43 -78.26
CA HIS A 21 -28.41 6.41 -77.03
C HIS A 21 -28.13 5.19 -76.14
N THR A 22 -27.77 4.02 -76.69
CA THR A 22 -27.49 2.83 -75.87
C THR A 22 -26.10 2.86 -75.23
N VAL A 23 -25.11 3.48 -75.90
CA VAL A 23 -23.74 3.62 -75.39
C VAL A 23 -23.65 4.65 -74.25
N THR A 24 -24.41 5.76 -74.33
CA THR A 24 -24.45 6.78 -73.27
C THR A 24 -25.20 6.31 -72.03
N VAL A 25 -26.28 5.53 -72.18
CA VAL A 25 -27.00 4.90 -71.05
C VAL A 25 -26.12 3.85 -70.35
N ARG A 26 -25.43 2.98 -71.09
CA ARG A 26 -24.51 1.99 -70.50
C ARG A 26 -23.34 2.64 -69.76
N ARG A 27 -22.79 3.75 -70.25
CA ARG A 27 -21.75 4.52 -69.55
C ARG A 27 -22.26 5.17 -68.26
N ARG A 28 -23.48 5.70 -68.24
CA ARG A 28 -24.09 6.28 -67.03
C ARG A 28 -24.38 5.23 -65.96
N VAL A 29 -24.86 4.05 -66.37
CA VAL A 29 -25.09 2.91 -65.46
C VAL A 29 -23.76 2.39 -64.90
N ALA A 30 -22.73 2.23 -65.73
CA ALA A 30 -21.40 1.80 -65.27
C ALA A 30 -20.74 2.82 -64.33
N ALA A 31 -20.87 4.12 -64.61
CA ALA A 31 -20.39 5.19 -63.72
C ALA A 31 -21.15 5.19 -62.38
N GLY A 32 -22.47 4.98 -62.40
CA GLY A 32 -23.29 4.83 -61.19
C GLY A 32 -22.88 3.64 -60.33
N ILE A 33 -22.65 2.47 -60.94
CA ILE A 33 -22.15 1.27 -60.26
C ILE A 33 -20.76 1.51 -59.67
N GLY A 34 -19.87 2.19 -60.40
CA GLY A 34 -18.54 2.57 -59.92
C GLY A 34 -18.59 3.47 -58.69
N VAL A 35 -19.46 4.49 -58.68
CA VAL A 35 -19.65 5.38 -57.53
C VAL A 35 -20.24 4.62 -56.33
N VAL A 36 -21.23 3.76 -56.55
CA VAL A 36 -21.80 2.93 -55.47
C VAL A 36 -20.76 1.98 -54.89
N LEU A 37 -19.96 1.30 -55.73
CA LEU A 37 -18.85 0.46 -55.27
C LEU A 37 -17.83 1.24 -54.46
N LEU A 38 -17.47 2.45 -54.89
CA LEU A 38 -16.53 3.32 -54.20
C LEU A 38 -17.07 3.73 -52.82
N ILE A 39 -18.35 4.11 -52.74
CA ILE A 39 -19.02 4.42 -51.46
C ILE A 39 -19.01 3.19 -50.54
N VAL A 40 -19.34 1.99 -51.06
CA VAL A 40 -19.33 0.75 -50.28
C VAL A 40 -17.91 0.45 -49.76
N ILE A 41 -16.88 0.62 -50.59
CA ILE A 41 -15.48 0.44 -50.17
C ILE A 41 -15.10 1.43 -49.06
N ILE A 42 -15.47 2.71 -49.18
CA ILE A 42 -15.23 3.72 -48.15
C ILE A 42 -15.95 3.35 -46.85
N LEU A 43 -17.20 2.89 -46.92
CA LEU A 43 -17.97 2.49 -45.74
C LEU A 43 -17.37 1.25 -45.06
N ILE A 44 -16.87 0.28 -45.82
CA ILE A 44 -16.18 -0.90 -45.28
C ILE A 44 -14.87 -0.48 -44.59
N ILE A 45 -14.05 0.36 -45.24
CA ILE A 45 -12.79 0.84 -44.67
C ILE A 45 -13.05 1.67 -43.40
N ASN A 46 -14.00 2.61 -43.44
CA ASN A 46 -14.38 3.40 -42.27
C ASN A 46 -14.98 2.53 -41.15
N GLY A 47 -15.71 1.47 -41.50
CA GLY A 47 -16.23 0.49 -40.55
C GLY A 47 -15.13 -0.28 -39.82
N CYS A 48 -14.12 -0.75 -40.55
CA CYS A 48 -12.94 -1.41 -39.98
C CYS A 48 -12.13 -0.47 -39.07
N LEU A 49 -11.82 0.75 -39.54
CA LEU A 49 -11.06 1.75 -38.78
C LEU A 49 -11.77 2.16 -37.48
N ASN A 50 -13.09 2.30 -37.52
CA ASN A 50 -13.88 2.67 -36.34
C ASN A 50 -13.95 1.51 -35.32
N SER A 51 -13.99 0.27 -35.80
CA SER A 51 -13.94 -0.92 -34.94
C SER A 51 -12.58 -1.05 -34.25
N GLU A 52 -11.47 -0.86 -34.99
CA GLU A 52 -10.11 -0.89 -34.45
C GLU A 52 -9.88 0.17 -33.37
N LYS A 53 -10.33 1.41 -33.60
CA LYS A 53 -10.24 2.49 -32.60
C LYS A 53 -10.99 2.15 -31.32
N LYS A 54 -12.25 1.69 -31.43
CA LYS A 54 -13.04 1.26 -30.25
C LYS A 54 -12.36 0.11 -29.52
N GLN A 55 -11.77 -0.83 -30.25
CA GLN A 55 -11.04 -1.95 -29.67
C GLN A 55 -9.77 -1.49 -28.95
N ALA A 56 -9.02 -0.54 -29.51
CA ALA A 56 -7.83 0.04 -28.88
C ALA A 56 -8.19 0.74 -27.56
N LEU A 57 -9.29 1.50 -27.51
CA LEU A 57 -9.77 2.13 -26.27
C LEU A 57 -10.16 1.09 -25.20
N LYS A 58 -10.86 0.03 -25.60
CA LYS A 58 -11.24 -1.08 -24.69
C LYS A 58 -10.01 -1.83 -24.17
N ASN A 59 -9.04 -2.10 -25.04
CA ASN A 59 -7.79 -2.77 -24.70
C ASN A 59 -6.99 -1.93 -23.72
N TYR A 60 -6.83 -0.62 -24.01
CA TYR A 60 -6.18 0.32 -23.10
C TYR A 60 -6.87 0.34 -21.74
N ASN A 61 -8.21 0.48 -21.67
CA ASN A 61 -8.95 0.45 -20.41
C ASN A 61 -8.70 -0.85 -19.63
N ARG A 62 -8.70 -2.01 -20.31
CA ARG A 62 -8.39 -3.31 -19.68
C ARG A 62 -6.97 -3.36 -19.14
N SER A 63 -5.98 -2.90 -19.90
CA SER A 63 -4.58 -2.89 -19.49
C SER A 63 -4.34 -1.95 -18.30
N VAL A 64 -4.95 -0.76 -18.30
CA VAL A 64 -4.92 0.15 -17.14
C VAL A 64 -5.56 -0.51 -15.93
N GLY A 65 -6.71 -1.15 -16.10
CA GLY A 65 -7.39 -1.85 -15.00
C GLY A 65 -6.56 -3.01 -14.43
N GLN A 66 -5.84 -3.75 -15.28
CA GLN A 66 -4.93 -4.80 -14.84
C GLN A 66 -3.74 -4.23 -14.07
N ILE A 67 -3.08 -3.19 -14.58
CA ILE A 67 -1.93 -2.56 -13.91
C ILE A 67 -2.37 -1.94 -12.56
N ALA A 68 -3.52 -1.29 -12.52
CA ALA A 68 -4.10 -0.76 -11.29
C ALA A 68 -4.33 -1.87 -10.26
N HIS A 69 -4.95 -2.98 -10.68
CA HIS A 69 -5.16 -4.12 -9.81
C HIS A 69 -3.85 -4.74 -9.31
N GLU A 70 -2.86 -4.95 -10.19
CA GLU A 70 -1.53 -5.46 -9.82
C GLU A 70 -0.81 -4.49 -8.86
N SER A 71 -0.90 -3.18 -9.10
CA SER A 71 -0.33 -2.16 -8.22
C SER A 71 -0.94 -2.21 -6.82
N ASP A 72 -2.25 -2.48 -6.71
CA ASP A 72 -2.92 -2.47 -5.41
C ASP A 72 -2.77 -3.81 -4.69
N ALA A 73 -3.04 -4.93 -5.38
CA ALA A 73 -3.08 -6.26 -4.80
C ALA A 73 -1.68 -6.90 -4.64
N SER A 74 -0.75 -6.59 -5.53
CA SER A 74 0.59 -7.21 -5.54
C SER A 74 1.69 -6.31 -4.98
N VAL A 75 1.45 -5.00 -4.86
CA VAL A 75 2.43 -4.05 -4.31
C VAL A 75 1.93 -3.36 -3.05
N ALA A 76 0.87 -2.54 -3.14
CA ALA A 76 0.44 -1.70 -2.02
C ALA A 76 -0.07 -2.55 -0.84
N GLY A 77 -0.97 -3.50 -1.08
CA GLY A 77 -1.47 -4.40 -0.03
C GLY A 77 -0.34 -5.14 0.70
N PRO A 78 0.57 -5.83 -0.02
CA PRO A 78 1.73 -6.47 0.58
C PRO A 78 2.67 -5.52 1.31
N LEU A 79 2.85 -4.27 0.86
CA LEU A 79 3.64 -3.26 1.57
C LEU A 79 3.06 -2.98 2.95
N PHE A 80 1.77 -2.62 3.02
CA PHE A 80 1.14 -2.30 4.30
C PHE A 80 1.04 -3.53 5.22
N SER A 81 0.94 -4.74 4.65
CA SER A 81 1.04 -6.00 5.40
C SER A 81 2.45 -6.25 5.94
N ALA A 82 3.49 -5.96 5.15
CA ALA A 82 4.89 -6.08 5.57
C ALA A 82 5.19 -5.13 6.74
N LEU A 83 4.77 -3.86 6.62
CA LEU A 83 4.91 -2.84 7.65
C LEU A 83 4.16 -3.18 8.93
N THR A 84 2.96 -3.75 8.84
CA THR A 84 2.16 -4.09 10.04
C THR A 84 2.87 -5.17 10.87
N GLY A 85 3.13 -4.88 12.14
CA GLY A 85 3.84 -5.74 13.07
C GLY A 85 5.33 -5.93 12.75
N ALA A 86 5.92 -5.09 11.88
CA ALA A 86 7.32 -5.21 11.48
C ALA A 86 8.31 -5.16 12.65
N GLY A 87 7.99 -4.44 13.73
CA GLY A 87 8.81 -4.38 14.95
C GLY A 87 8.94 -5.71 15.69
N GLY A 88 8.03 -6.66 15.46
CA GLY A 88 8.10 -8.03 15.97
C GLY A 88 8.69 -9.03 14.97
N LYS A 89 9.06 -8.59 13.75
CA LYS A 89 9.60 -9.44 12.68
C LYS A 89 11.12 -9.24 12.57
N SER A 90 11.79 -10.15 11.86
CA SER A 90 13.19 -9.95 11.45
C SER A 90 13.30 -8.72 10.56
N ALA A 91 14.09 -7.71 10.98
CA ALA A 91 14.29 -6.48 10.22
C ALA A 91 14.78 -6.76 8.79
N LEU A 92 15.77 -7.66 8.65
CA LEU A 92 16.29 -8.09 7.35
C LEU A 92 15.20 -8.67 6.44
N ASN A 93 14.26 -9.46 6.99
CA ASN A 93 13.19 -10.05 6.19
C ASN A 93 12.19 -8.98 5.71
N VAL A 94 11.87 -8.01 6.58
CA VAL A 94 10.99 -6.88 6.23
C VAL A 94 11.65 -6.02 5.14
N GLU A 95 12.93 -5.72 5.28
CA GLU A 95 13.71 -4.96 4.30
C GLU A 95 13.74 -5.64 2.93
N VAL A 96 14.08 -6.92 2.87
CA VAL A 96 14.09 -7.70 1.61
C VAL A 96 12.71 -7.74 0.97
N GLN A 97 11.66 -7.93 1.76
CA GLN A 97 10.28 -7.94 1.25
C GLN A 97 9.93 -6.58 0.64
N ILE A 98 10.22 -5.48 1.34
CA ILE A 98 9.89 -4.13 0.85
C ILE A 98 10.72 -3.76 -0.38
N ASP A 99 11.99 -4.16 -0.46
CA ASP A 99 12.82 -3.94 -1.66
C ASP A 99 12.29 -4.70 -2.89
N GLN A 100 11.81 -5.93 -2.69
CA GLN A 100 11.17 -6.69 -3.78
C GLN A 100 9.90 -5.99 -4.28
N LEU A 101 9.08 -5.44 -3.37
CA LEU A 101 7.89 -4.67 -3.73
C LEU A 101 8.27 -3.38 -4.48
N ARG A 102 9.36 -2.71 -4.09
CA ARG A 102 9.88 -1.53 -4.79
C ARG A 102 10.21 -1.84 -6.25
N ILE A 103 10.89 -2.96 -6.50
CA ILE A 103 11.21 -3.41 -7.86
C ILE A 103 9.94 -3.72 -8.66
N GLN A 104 8.94 -4.33 -8.03
CA GLN A 104 7.65 -4.61 -8.68
C GLN A 104 6.90 -3.31 -9.03
N ALA A 105 6.88 -2.31 -8.15
CA ALA A 105 6.28 -1.00 -8.44
C ALA A 105 6.92 -0.33 -9.66
N GLN A 106 8.26 -0.33 -9.73
CA GLN A 106 9.02 0.21 -10.87
C GLN A 106 8.71 -0.55 -12.17
N THR A 107 8.54 -1.86 -12.08
CA THR A 107 8.16 -2.72 -13.22
C THR A 107 6.76 -2.36 -13.73
N LEU A 108 5.80 -2.13 -12.83
CA LEU A 108 4.44 -1.72 -13.20
C LEU A 108 4.40 -0.33 -13.82
N ALA A 109 5.14 0.64 -13.28
CA ALA A 109 5.28 1.97 -13.88
C ALA A 109 5.89 1.88 -15.29
N THR A 110 6.91 1.05 -15.48
CA THR A 110 7.53 0.79 -16.79
C THR A 110 6.56 0.13 -17.76
N ARG A 111 5.77 -0.86 -17.29
CA ARG A 111 4.73 -1.51 -18.10
C ARG A 111 3.66 -0.50 -18.53
N ALA A 112 3.23 0.38 -17.63
CA ALA A 112 2.29 1.45 -17.94
C ALA A 112 2.84 2.41 -19.00
N LYS A 113 4.12 2.80 -18.89
CA LYS A 113 4.80 3.67 -19.85
C LYS A 113 4.84 3.07 -21.26
N ASN A 114 4.93 1.74 -21.36
CA ASN A 114 5.02 1.00 -22.61
C ASN A 114 3.66 0.56 -23.17
N LEU A 115 2.54 1.01 -22.60
CA LEU A 115 1.22 0.74 -23.18
C LEU A 115 1.09 1.38 -24.56
N SER A 116 0.33 0.73 -25.44
CA SER A 116 -0.15 1.36 -26.66
C SER A 116 -1.31 2.29 -26.29
N VAL A 117 -1.11 3.59 -26.46
CA VAL A 117 -2.03 4.64 -25.97
C VAL A 117 -2.78 5.27 -27.14
N PRO A 118 -4.11 5.09 -27.22
CA PRO A 118 -4.94 5.86 -28.14
C PRO A 118 -4.82 7.36 -27.87
N ALA A 119 -4.86 8.20 -28.89
CA ALA A 119 -4.67 9.65 -28.74
C ALA A 119 -5.67 10.27 -27.76
N GLU A 120 -6.91 9.77 -27.75
CA GLU A 120 -7.99 10.18 -26.86
C GLU A 120 -7.70 9.85 -25.38
N MET A 121 -6.82 8.88 -25.12
CA MET A 121 -6.43 8.44 -23.77
C MET A 121 -5.17 9.16 -23.26
N ALA A 122 -4.53 10.04 -24.05
CA ALA A 122 -3.27 10.69 -23.67
C ALA A 122 -3.36 11.51 -22.37
N GLY A 123 -4.53 12.08 -22.06
CA GLY A 123 -4.79 12.74 -20.78
C GLY A 123 -4.79 11.76 -19.61
N ALA A 124 -5.50 10.63 -19.75
CA ALA A 124 -5.53 9.57 -18.75
C ALA A 124 -4.15 8.95 -18.53
N GLN A 125 -3.42 8.67 -19.62
CA GLN A 125 -2.07 8.08 -19.57
C GLN A 125 -1.10 8.93 -18.76
N ARG A 126 -1.06 10.25 -19.00
CA ARG A 126 -0.17 11.15 -18.25
C ARG A 126 -0.44 11.11 -16.74
N ASN A 127 -1.71 11.09 -16.35
CA ASN A 127 -2.10 11.00 -14.94
C ASN A 127 -1.85 9.61 -14.35
N LEU A 128 -1.98 8.55 -15.15
CA LEU A 128 -1.67 7.19 -14.72
C LEU A 128 -0.17 7.04 -14.41
N LEU A 129 0.68 7.54 -15.30
CA LEU A 129 2.13 7.53 -15.07
C LEU A 129 2.49 8.33 -13.82
N LEU A 130 1.94 9.54 -13.67
CA LEU A 130 2.14 10.34 -12.45
C LEU A 130 1.74 9.58 -11.19
N ALA A 131 0.56 8.95 -11.17
CA ALA A 131 0.09 8.18 -10.01
C ALA A 131 1.01 6.98 -9.70
N LEU A 132 1.44 6.22 -10.70
CA LEU A 132 2.32 5.06 -10.50
C LEU A 132 3.73 5.46 -10.10
N ASP A 133 4.27 6.54 -10.66
CA ASP A 133 5.57 7.09 -10.30
C ASP A 133 5.55 7.57 -8.84
N MET A 134 4.49 8.27 -8.41
CA MET A 134 4.30 8.68 -7.02
C MET A 134 4.28 7.47 -6.08
N ARG A 135 3.57 6.39 -6.42
CA ARG A 135 3.54 5.15 -5.62
C ARG A 135 4.93 4.50 -5.53
N SER A 136 5.66 4.46 -6.64
CA SER A 136 7.03 3.92 -6.69
C SER A 136 8.00 4.77 -5.87
N GLU A 137 7.86 6.10 -5.90
CA GLU A 137 8.69 7.02 -5.12
C GLU A 137 8.42 6.87 -3.63
N ALA A 138 7.15 6.85 -3.22
CA ALA A 138 6.74 6.64 -1.83
C ALA A 138 7.33 5.33 -1.28
N LEU A 139 7.20 4.25 -2.03
CA LEU A 139 7.76 2.95 -1.66
C LEU A 139 9.28 2.97 -1.55
N THR A 140 9.97 3.71 -2.43
CA THR A 140 11.43 3.88 -2.36
C THR A 140 11.85 4.62 -1.09
N LYS A 141 11.15 5.70 -0.73
CA LYS A 141 11.44 6.46 0.50
C LYS A 141 11.16 5.63 1.76
N ILE A 142 10.02 4.94 1.79
CA ILE A 142 9.67 4.04 2.89
C ILE A 142 10.73 2.94 3.05
N ALA A 143 11.15 2.30 1.95
CA ALA A 143 12.18 1.27 1.99
C ALA A 143 13.50 1.76 2.62
N ALA A 144 13.89 3.02 2.33
CA ALA A 144 15.09 3.62 2.90
C ALA A 144 14.97 3.92 4.40
N LEU A 145 13.76 4.17 4.89
CA LEU A 145 13.49 4.52 6.30
C LEU A 145 13.24 3.31 7.20
N VAL A 146 12.80 2.19 6.63
CA VAL A 146 12.46 0.97 7.37
C VAL A 146 13.59 0.46 8.28
N PRO A 147 14.87 0.35 7.83
CA PRO A 147 15.96 -0.11 8.70
C PRO A 147 16.09 0.76 9.97
N THR A 148 16.00 2.08 9.81
CA THR A 148 16.07 3.03 10.93
C THR A 148 14.84 2.96 11.82
N ALA A 149 13.65 2.79 11.23
CA ALA A 149 12.39 2.65 11.97
C ALA A 149 12.39 1.41 12.87
N LEU A 150 13.00 0.31 12.42
CA LEU A 150 13.08 -0.96 13.16
C LEU A 150 14.24 -1.02 14.16
N GLY A 151 15.23 -0.13 14.05
CA GLY A 151 16.44 -0.09 14.89
C GLY A 151 16.28 0.43 16.33
N GLY A 152 15.06 0.61 16.85
CA GLY A 152 14.81 0.92 18.27
C GLY A 152 14.85 2.41 18.69
N GLN A 153 15.23 3.35 17.82
CA GLN A 153 15.18 4.81 18.06
C GLN A 153 14.52 5.60 16.89
N GLY A 154 13.56 4.98 16.21
CA GLY A 154 13.06 5.43 14.91
C GLY A 154 11.93 6.46 14.89
N LYS A 155 11.65 7.24 15.96
CA LYS A 155 10.46 8.12 15.99
C LYS A 155 10.41 9.11 14.82
N GLN A 156 11.55 9.68 14.45
CA GLN A 156 11.66 10.57 13.29
C GLN A 156 11.46 9.81 11.97
N ALA A 157 12.04 8.62 11.81
CA ALA A 157 11.87 7.79 10.62
C ALA A 157 10.40 7.35 10.45
N ILE A 158 9.70 7.01 11.55
CA ILE A 158 8.27 6.68 11.53
C ILE A 158 7.43 7.89 11.12
N THR A 159 7.75 9.08 11.63
CA THR A 159 7.07 10.32 11.23
C THR A 159 7.26 10.59 9.73
N GLN A 160 8.47 10.36 9.21
CA GLN A 160 8.76 10.49 7.79
C GLN A 160 8.02 9.43 6.96
N ILE A 161 7.96 8.18 7.42
CA ILE A 161 7.16 7.12 6.77
C ILE A 161 5.69 7.54 6.69
N ALA A 162 5.11 8.08 7.76
CA ALA A 162 3.73 8.57 7.74
C ALA A 162 3.54 9.69 6.70
N GLY A 163 4.47 10.64 6.62
CA GLY A 163 4.45 11.69 5.59
C GLY A 163 4.59 11.13 4.17
N ASP A 164 5.46 10.14 3.95
CA ASP A 164 5.62 9.49 2.65
C ASP A 164 4.37 8.67 2.27
N ILE A 165 3.58 8.21 3.23
CA ILE A 165 2.31 7.53 2.94
C ILE A 165 1.26 8.48 2.34
N GLU A 166 1.31 9.79 2.61
CA GLU A 166 0.43 10.78 1.97
C GLU A 166 0.56 10.76 0.44
N ILE A 167 1.71 10.36 -0.09
CA ILE A 167 1.95 10.22 -1.53
C ILE A 167 1.02 9.14 -2.13
N PHE A 168 0.73 8.05 -1.40
CA PHE A 168 -0.26 7.05 -1.84
C PHE A 168 -1.66 7.66 -1.90
N LEU A 169 -2.06 8.46 -0.91
CA LEU A 169 -3.35 9.17 -0.93
C LEU A 169 -3.46 10.08 -2.16
N ALA A 170 -2.41 10.88 -2.41
CA ALA A 170 -2.39 11.78 -3.55
C ALA A 170 -2.46 11.00 -4.88
N SER A 171 -1.78 9.86 -4.99
CA SER A 171 -1.88 8.97 -6.16
C SER A 171 -3.30 8.43 -6.37
N ASP A 172 -4.00 8.07 -5.30
CA ASP A 172 -5.38 7.56 -5.35
C ASP A 172 -6.36 8.67 -5.74
N VAL A 173 -6.14 9.90 -5.28
CA VAL A 173 -6.90 11.07 -5.71
C VAL A 173 -6.66 11.34 -7.19
N ILE A 174 -5.41 11.32 -7.68
CA ILE A 174 -5.12 11.50 -9.11
C ILE A 174 -5.80 10.41 -9.95
N TYR A 175 -5.73 9.15 -9.51
CA TYR A 175 -6.34 8.05 -10.23
C TYR A 175 -7.87 8.21 -10.30
N SER A 176 -8.52 8.44 -9.15
CA SER A 176 -9.98 8.56 -9.07
C SER A 176 -10.53 9.81 -9.74
N GLN A 177 -9.80 10.93 -9.71
CA GLN A 177 -10.28 12.23 -10.20
C GLN A 177 -9.83 12.54 -11.63
N ARG A 178 -8.82 11.84 -12.17
CA ARG A 178 -8.29 12.11 -13.51
C ARG A 178 -8.19 10.87 -14.37
N VAL A 179 -7.57 9.79 -13.88
CA VAL A 179 -7.35 8.60 -14.72
C VAL A 179 -8.68 7.96 -15.12
N ALA A 180 -9.46 7.48 -14.15
CA ALA A 180 -10.71 6.78 -14.43
C ALA A 180 -11.75 7.66 -15.16
N PRO A 181 -11.97 8.94 -14.78
CA PRO A 181 -12.91 9.80 -15.48
C PRO A 181 -12.52 10.10 -16.93
N LEU A 182 -11.23 10.36 -17.21
CA LEU A 182 -10.79 10.65 -18.58
C LEU A 182 -10.91 9.42 -19.48
N ILE A 183 -10.65 8.22 -18.95
CA ILE A 183 -10.89 6.96 -19.68
C ILE A 183 -12.38 6.80 -19.98
N GLN A 184 -13.24 7.03 -18.99
CA GLN A 184 -14.68 6.92 -19.16
C GLN A 184 -15.21 7.94 -20.18
N GLN A 185 -14.69 9.16 -20.17
CA GLN A 185 -15.04 10.20 -21.14
C GLN A 185 -14.63 9.79 -22.56
N ALA A 186 -13.42 9.28 -22.75
CA ALA A 186 -12.94 8.82 -24.05
C ALA A 186 -13.77 7.63 -24.58
N LEU A 187 -14.08 6.65 -23.72
CA LEU A 187 -14.96 5.53 -24.08
C LEU A 187 -16.36 5.99 -24.48
N SER A 188 -16.97 6.85 -23.66
CA SER A 188 -18.33 7.35 -23.91
C SER A 188 -18.40 8.20 -25.18
N SER A 189 -17.38 9.03 -25.44
CA SER A 189 -17.27 9.85 -26.65
C SER A 189 -17.13 8.99 -27.92
N ALA A 190 -16.54 7.80 -27.79
CA ALA A 190 -16.44 6.82 -28.88
C ALA A 190 -17.70 5.91 -28.99
N GLY A 191 -18.76 6.19 -28.22
CA GLY A 191 -19.98 5.38 -28.19
C GLY A 191 -19.77 3.98 -27.59
N VAL A 192 -18.78 3.82 -26.71
CA VAL A 192 -18.54 2.61 -25.94
C VAL A 192 -19.16 2.80 -24.56
N HIS A 193 -20.29 2.12 -24.33
CA HIS A 193 -21.02 2.16 -23.06
C HIS A 193 -20.93 0.81 -22.33
N GLY A 194 -21.24 0.80 -21.03
CA GLY A 194 -21.29 -0.43 -20.22
C GLY A 194 -19.94 -0.99 -19.78
N LEU A 195 -18.82 -0.39 -20.19
CA LEU A 195 -17.51 -0.66 -19.61
C LEU A 195 -17.21 0.39 -18.55
N SER A 196 -16.94 -0.06 -17.33
CA SER A 196 -16.35 0.76 -16.28
C SER A 196 -14.83 0.65 -16.31
N THR A 197 -14.17 1.71 -15.85
CA THR A 197 -12.74 1.67 -15.55
C THR A 197 -12.55 1.11 -14.14
N SER A 198 -11.60 0.18 -13.97
CA SER A 198 -11.30 -0.38 -12.65
C SER A 198 -10.90 0.74 -11.68
N GLN A 199 -11.44 0.67 -10.46
CA GLN A 199 -11.00 1.53 -9.37
C GLN A 199 -9.59 1.12 -8.93
N SER A 200 -8.84 2.08 -8.41
CA SER A 200 -7.55 1.83 -7.78
C SER A 200 -7.49 2.53 -6.44
N ARG A 201 -6.96 1.83 -5.45
CA ARG A 201 -6.75 2.33 -4.09
C ARG A 201 -5.50 1.66 -3.53
N ALA A 202 -4.41 2.40 -3.51
CA ALA A 202 -3.17 1.95 -2.89
C ALA A 202 -3.20 2.17 -1.37
N LEU A 203 -3.81 3.25 -0.88
CA LEU A 203 -3.90 3.52 0.56
C LEU A 203 -5.05 2.70 1.20
N PRO A 204 -4.78 1.77 2.14
CA PRO A 204 -5.82 0.94 2.72
C PRO A 204 -6.87 1.73 3.50
N ASN A 205 -6.43 2.74 4.25
CA ASN A 205 -7.27 3.66 5.01
C ASN A 205 -6.46 4.87 5.48
N VAL A 206 -7.17 5.96 5.82
CA VAL A 206 -6.59 7.22 6.30
C VAL A 206 -5.85 7.12 7.64
N GLY A 207 -6.04 6.04 8.41
CA GLY A 207 -5.29 5.83 9.64
C GLY A 207 -3.79 5.64 9.41
N TRP A 208 -3.34 5.35 8.18
CA TRP A 208 -1.91 5.31 7.85
C TRP A 208 -1.26 6.69 7.65
N LEU A 209 -2.03 7.77 7.81
CA LEU A 209 -1.54 9.16 7.69
C LEU A 209 -1.15 9.76 9.05
N ASP A 210 -1.61 9.14 10.15
CA ASP A 210 -1.31 9.60 11.50
C ASP A 210 -0.02 8.93 12.01
N PRO A 211 1.03 9.69 12.36
CA PRO A 211 2.31 9.12 12.80
C PRO A 211 2.21 8.18 14.00
N ASN A 212 1.31 8.44 14.95
CA ASN A 212 1.12 7.57 16.13
C ASN A 212 0.49 6.23 15.71
N THR A 213 -0.50 6.27 14.82
CA THR A 213 -1.14 5.08 14.26
C THR A 213 -0.15 4.27 13.40
N VAL A 214 0.70 4.94 12.62
CA VAL A 214 1.78 4.29 11.86
C VAL A 214 2.79 3.64 12.82
N GLN A 215 3.18 4.33 13.89
CA GLN A 215 4.06 3.77 14.93
C GLN A 215 3.47 2.50 15.55
N ALA A 216 2.19 2.54 15.94
CA ALA A 216 1.48 1.40 16.51
C ALA A 216 1.46 0.22 15.52
N ARG A 217 1.01 0.48 14.29
CA ARG A 217 0.97 -0.54 13.23
C ARG A 217 2.34 -1.14 12.96
N ILE A 218 3.40 -0.33 12.85
CA ILE A 218 4.76 -0.81 12.57
C ILE A 218 5.30 -1.61 13.75
N SER A 219 5.18 -1.10 14.97
CA SER A 219 5.70 -1.79 16.15
C SER A 219 4.93 -3.06 16.49
N GLY A 220 3.73 -3.26 15.95
CA GLY A 220 2.83 -4.35 16.33
C GLY A 220 2.21 -4.16 17.70
N ARG A 221 2.42 -3.00 18.32
CA ARG A 221 1.81 -2.60 19.58
C ARG A 221 0.51 -1.89 19.23
N SER A 222 -0.60 -2.21 19.90
CA SER A 222 -1.80 -1.39 19.75
C SER A 222 -1.47 0.04 20.15
N SER A 223 -2.08 1.03 19.49
CA SER A 223 -1.79 2.45 19.69
C SER A 223 -2.19 2.87 21.11
N SER A 224 -1.29 2.70 22.07
CA SER A 224 -1.42 3.23 23.43
C SER A 224 -0.51 4.44 23.67
N SER A 225 -0.03 5.12 22.62
CA SER A 225 0.59 6.45 22.72
C SER A 225 -0.30 7.55 22.13
N SER A 226 -1.26 7.97 22.96
CA SER A 226 -1.82 9.34 23.09
C SER A 226 -1.98 10.23 21.85
N SER A 227 -3.20 10.25 21.29
CA SER A 227 -3.83 11.49 20.77
C SER A 227 -5.37 11.44 20.66
N THR A 228 -6.04 10.39 21.15
CA THR A 228 -7.40 10.59 21.66
C THR A 228 -7.31 11.47 22.90
N PRO A 229 -8.22 12.45 23.11
CA PRO A 229 -8.38 13.04 24.43
C PRO A 229 -8.55 11.88 25.39
N VAL A 230 -7.59 11.73 26.31
CA VAL A 230 -7.74 10.80 27.42
C VAL A 230 -9.09 11.12 28.06
N GLN A 231 -9.93 10.12 28.24
CA GLN A 231 -11.22 10.34 28.87
C GLN A 231 -10.95 11.03 30.22
N PRO A 232 -11.56 12.20 30.50
CA PRO A 232 -11.31 12.86 31.77
C PRO A 232 -11.61 11.93 32.94
N GLY A 233 -10.65 11.76 33.85
CA GLY A 233 -10.73 10.89 35.02
C GLY A 233 -9.34 10.38 35.43
N ASN A 234 -9.28 9.53 36.46
CA ASN A 234 -8.01 9.03 36.97
C ASN A 234 -7.50 7.84 36.15
N HIS A 235 -6.26 7.91 35.67
CA HIS A 235 -5.56 6.81 35.00
C HIS A 235 -4.35 6.42 35.85
N GLY A 236 -4.02 5.13 35.91
CA GLY A 236 -2.84 4.71 36.67
C GLY A 236 -2.51 3.22 36.62
N SER A 237 -1.22 2.91 36.78
CA SER A 237 -0.68 1.57 36.93
C SER A 237 0.32 1.52 38.08
N ALA A 238 -0.04 0.84 39.17
CA ALA A 238 0.81 0.69 40.34
C ALA A 238 1.54 -0.66 40.34
N LEU A 239 2.86 -0.65 40.52
CA LEU A 239 3.64 -1.84 40.79
C LEU A 239 3.48 -2.23 42.26
N THR A 240 2.70 -3.28 42.53
CA THR A 240 2.33 -3.69 43.90
C THR A 240 3.20 -4.83 44.44
N GLY A 241 3.96 -5.50 43.58
CA GLY A 241 4.89 -6.54 44.00
C GLY A 241 5.83 -7.00 42.91
N VAL A 242 6.99 -7.53 43.33
CA VAL A 242 7.92 -8.23 42.45
C VAL A 242 8.36 -9.50 43.17
N SER A 243 8.36 -10.63 42.48
CA SER A 243 8.90 -11.89 42.98
C SER A 243 9.81 -12.57 41.97
N VAL A 244 10.64 -13.50 42.44
CA VAL A 244 11.33 -14.48 41.61
C VAL A 244 11.00 -15.86 42.13
N ALA A 245 10.37 -16.68 41.30
CA ALA A 245 9.72 -17.92 41.73
C ALA A 245 8.76 -17.65 42.92
N THR A 246 8.95 -18.32 44.06
CA THR A 246 8.14 -18.13 45.26
C THR A 246 8.69 -17.04 46.20
N ASN A 247 9.83 -16.42 45.87
CA ASN A 247 10.47 -15.42 46.72
C ASN A 247 9.96 -14.01 46.37
N LYS A 248 9.13 -13.42 47.23
CA LYS A 248 8.73 -12.01 47.12
C LYS A 248 9.92 -11.13 47.51
N LEU A 249 10.26 -10.18 46.64
CA LEU A 249 11.41 -9.31 46.88
C LEU A 249 11.05 -8.19 47.84
N GLU A 250 11.93 -7.97 48.81
CA GLU A 250 11.86 -6.86 49.75
C GLU A 250 12.69 -5.68 49.23
N PRO A 251 12.14 -4.45 49.20
CA PRO A 251 12.87 -3.27 48.73
C PRO A 251 14.19 -3.01 49.46
N GLU A 252 15.04 -2.18 48.87
CA GLU A 252 16.25 -1.71 49.54
C GLU A 252 15.93 -1.08 50.92
N PRO A 253 16.77 -1.32 51.95
CA PRO A 253 18.14 -1.85 51.88
C PRO A 253 18.26 -3.38 51.97
N THR A 254 17.17 -4.14 51.97
CA THR A 254 17.23 -5.60 52.15
C THR A 254 17.94 -6.30 50.99
N LEU A 255 18.89 -7.19 51.30
CA LEU A 255 19.55 -8.04 50.31
C LEU A 255 18.75 -9.34 50.11
N ASN A 256 18.13 -9.47 48.94
CA ASN A 256 17.32 -10.63 48.57
C ASN A 256 18.21 -11.76 48.04
N HIS A 257 18.06 -12.97 48.57
CA HIS A 257 18.79 -14.16 48.10
C HIS A 257 17.92 -14.93 47.09
N ILE A 258 18.35 -14.95 45.83
CA ILE A 258 17.60 -15.54 44.71
C ILE A 258 18.32 -16.82 44.27
N LYS A 259 17.66 -17.98 44.48
CA LYS A 259 18.17 -19.29 44.05
C LYS A 259 17.68 -19.64 42.64
N GLY A 260 18.39 -20.52 41.94
CA GLY A 260 17.99 -21.00 40.61
C GLY A 260 18.87 -20.53 39.45
N GLY A 261 20.03 -19.95 39.74
CA GLY A 261 21.04 -19.64 38.73
C GLY A 261 20.88 -18.28 38.04
N GLY A 262 21.64 -18.09 36.95
CA GLY A 262 21.85 -16.78 36.31
C GLY A 262 20.73 -16.35 35.35
N ASN A 263 19.63 -17.10 35.28
CA ASN A 263 18.51 -16.83 34.38
C ASN A 263 17.19 -16.70 35.16
N PRO A 264 17.06 -15.71 36.05
CA PRO A 264 15.85 -15.53 36.85
C PRO A 264 14.66 -15.09 35.99
N THR A 265 13.47 -15.57 36.35
CA THR A 265 12.20 -15.02 35.86
C THR A 265 11.57 -14.17 36.95
N PHE A 266 11.43 -12.87 36.68
CA PHE A 266 10.77 -11.94 37.59
C PHE A 266 9.28 -11.91 37.28
N THR A 267 8.44 -12.08 38.30
CA THR A 267 7.01 -11.85 38.20
C THR A 267 6.71 -10.47 38.76
N ALA A 268 6.32 -9.53 37.89
CA ALA A 268 5.87 -8.20 38.29
C ALA A 268 4.35 -8.21 38.44
N THR A 269 3.86 -7.76 39.60
CA THR A 269 2.44 -7.67 39.91
C THR A 269 2.02 -6.20 39.81
N VAL A 270 1.15 -5.91 38.85
CA VAL A 270 0.72 -4.55 38.48
C VAL A 270 -0.77 -4.41 38.70
N GLU A 271 -1.18 -3.42 39.48
CA GLU A 271 -2.57 -3.03 39.67
C GLU A 271 -2.92 -1.85 38.77
N ASN A 272 -4.08 -1.90 38.12
CA ASN A 272 -4.66 -0.70 37.51
C ASN A 272 -5.29 0.16 38.62
N SER A 273 -4.59 1.24 38.99
CA SER A 273 -5.00 2.19 40.03
C SER A 273 -5.93 3.29 39.49
N GLY A 274 -6.27 3.25 38.21
CA GLY A 274 -7.17 4.16 37.53
C GLY A 274 -8.63 3.70 37.50
N GLU A 275 -9.44 4.49 36.80
CA GLU A 275 -10.88 4.29 36.57
C GLU A 275 -11.18 3.66 35.20
N PHE A 276 -10.16 3.53 34.33
CA PHE A 276 -10.30 3.06 32.95
C PHE A 276 -9.49 1.80 32.68
N ASN A 277 -9.90 1.04 31.66
CA ASN A 277 -9.09 -0.08 31.19
C ASN A 277 -7.79 0.45 30.61
N GLU A 278 -6.67 -0.10 31.05
CA GLU A 278 -5.37 0.20 30.48
C GLU A 278 -4.91 -0.94 29.57
N THR A 279 -4.18 -0.61 28.52
CA THR A 279 -3.74 -1.60 27.53
C THR A 279 -2.32 -1.35 27.09
N ASN A 280 -1.60 -2.42 26.76
CA ASN A 280 -0.21 -2.40 26.32
C ASN A 280 0.73 -1.74 27.34
N VAL A 281 0.52 -1.99 28.63
CA VAL A 281 1.36 -1.45 29.70
C VAL A 281 2.66 -2.25 29.75
N LYS A 282 3.80 -1.60 29.52
CA LYS A 282 5.10 -2.27 29.45
C LYS A 282 5.72 -2.38 30.84
N ALA A 283 6.14 -3.57 31.23
CA ALA A 283 6.94 -3.80 32.44
C ALA A 283 8.38 -4.16 32.05
N ASP A 284 9.34 -3.42 32.59
CA ASP A 284 10.77 -3.53 32.35
C ASP A 284 11.49 -4.01 33.63
N VAL A 285 12.45 -4.91 33.46
CA VAL A 285 13.39 -5.31 34.52
C VAL A 285 14.81 -5.02 34.06
N THR A 286 15.57 -4.30 34.87
CA THR A 286 17.00 -4.08 34.70
C THR A 286 17.75 -4.62 35.89
N VAL A 287 18.60 -5.62 35.68
CA VAL A 287 19.53 -6.14 36.68
C VAL A 287 20.91 -5.56 36.39
N THR A 288 21.50 -4.83 37.35
CA THR A 288 22.85 -4.29 37.25
C THR A 288 23.77 -5.06 38.18
N ALA A 289 24.72 -5.82 37.62
CA ALA A 289 25.67 -6.63 38.36
C ALA A 289 27.06 -6.51 37.72
N SER A 290 28.11 -6.39 38.54
CA SER A 290 29.51 -6.26 38.05
C SER A 290 29.70 -5.16 36.99
N GLY A 291 28.97 -4.04 37.11
CA GLY A 291 29.01 -2.93 36.16
C GLY A 291 28.33 -3.18 34.80
N LYS A 292 27.64 -4.32 34.62
CA LYS A 292 26.87 -4.65 33.41
C LYS A 292 25.37 -4.64 33.70
N GLN A 293 24.57 -4.27 32.70
CA GLN A 293 23.12 -4.30 32.76
C GLN A 293 22.55 -5.47 31.95
N PHE A 294 21.60 -6.18 32.54
CA PHE A 294 20.81 -7.25 31.93
C PHE A 294 19.36 -6.79 31.92
N LYS A 295 18.78 -6.65 30.73
CA LYS A 295 17.47 -6.04 30.54
C LYS A 295 16.51 -7.03 29.89
N ALA A 296 15.28 -7.05 30.37
CA ALA A 296 14.18 -7.76 29.76
C ALA A 296 12.88 -6.97 29.99
N SER A 297 11.88 -7.24 29.16
CA SER A 297 10.59 -6.56 29.22
C SER A 297 9.46 -7.46 28.78
N HIS A 298 8.26 -7.21 29.31
CA HIS A 298 7.04 -7.88 28.87
C HIS A 298 5.89 -6.87 28.86
N VAL A 299 4.92 -7.07 27.96
CA VAL A 299 3.75 -6.21 27.80
C VAL A 299 2.52 -6.83 28.47
N ILE A 300 1.83 -6.06 29.30
CA ILE A 300 0.49 -6.39 29.80
C ILE A 300 -0.52 -5.91 28.75
N GLU A 301 -1.14 -6.86 28.05
CA GLU A 301 -2.08 -6.57 26.96
C GLU A 301 -3.28 -5.72 27.43
N LYS A 302 -3.83 -6.06 28.60
CA LYS A 302 -4.95 -5.36 29.21
C LYS A 302 -4.95 -5.49 30.73
N SER A 303 -5.33 -4.43 31.42
CA SER A 303 -5.71 -4.42 32.84
C SER A 303 -7.04 -3.69 33.02
N GLU A 304 -7.84 -4.12 34.00
CA GLU A 304 -9.15 -3.52 34.31
C GLU A 304 -9.07 -2.74 35.63
N PRO A 305 -9.87 -1.68 35.82
CA PRO A 305 -9.84 -0.86 37.03
C PRO A 305 -9.88 -1.68 38.33
N GLY A 306 -8.93 -1.41 39.23
CA GLY A 306 -8.79 -2.09 40.52
C GLY A 306 -8.43 -3.58 40.43
N LYS A 307 -8.04 -4.08 39.24
CA LYS A 307 -7.56 -5.46 39.05
C LYS A 307 -6.06 -5.50 38.97
N THR A 308 -5.51 -6.59 39.49
CA THR A 308 -4.09 -6.89 39.45
C THR A 308 -3.79 -7.92 38.36
N VAL A 309 -2.76 -7.67 37.57
CA VAL A 309 -2.22 -8.57 36.56
C VAL A 309 -0.78 -8.89 36.93
N SER A 310 -0.37 -10.15 36.76
CA SER A 310 1.02 -10.56 36.94
C SER A 310 1.63 -10.88 35.58
N VAL A 311 2.89 -10.47 35.39
CA VAL A 311 3.63 -10.68 34.15
C VAL A 311 5.03 -11.23 34.42
N ASP A 312 5.40 -12.27 33.68
CA ASP A 312 6.68 -12.97 33.84
C ASP A 312 7.73 -12.43 32.86
N ILE A 313 8.87 -12.00 33.42
CA ILE A 313 9.93 -11.29 32.72
C ILE A 313 11.24 -12.07 32.89
N PRO A 314 11.61 -12.94 31.93
CA PRO A 314 12.84 -13.73 32.01
C PRO A 314 14.07 -12.87 31.68
N VAL A 315 15.03 -12.80 32.60
CA VAL A 315 16.33 -12.13 32.41
C VAL A 315 17.41 -13.20 32.26
N ILE A 316 18.30 -13.05 31.27
CA ILE A 316 19.29 -14.06 30.92
C ILE A 316 20.71 -13.55 31.21
N GLY A 317 21.55 -14.42 31.78
CA GLY A 317 22.99 -14.23 31.87
C GLY A 317 23.47 -13.41 33.07
N VAL A 318 22.66 -13.28 34.12
CA VAL A 318 23.02 -12.59 35.35
C VAL A 318 24.15 -13.33 36.10
N PRO A 319 25.26 -12.66 36.46
CA PRO A 319 26.35 -13.27 37.21
C PRO A 319 25.92 -13.76 38.61
N LEU A 320 26.43 -14.92 39.01
CA LEU A 320 26.19 -15.50 40.34
C LEU A 320 27.17 -14.99 41.38
N GLY A 321 26.76 -14.97 42.65
CA GLY A 321 27.61 -14.67 43.81
C GLY A 321 28.05 -13.21 43.92
N VAL A 322 27.45 -12.30 43.13
CA VAL A 322 27.73 -10.86 43.17
C VAL A 322 26.43 -10.12 43.49
N ALA A 323 26.50 -9.13 44.38
CA ALA A 323 25.38 -8.25 44.65
C ALA A 323 24.99 -7.47 43.40
N ALA A 324 23.68 -7.38 43.16
CA ALA A 324 23.08 -6.76 42.00
C ALA A 324 21.99 -5.77 42.44
N LYS A 325 21.85 -4.68 41.70
CA LYS A 325 20.71 -3.79 41.79
C LYS A 325 19.66 -4.23 40.78
N VAL A 326 18.45 -4.52 41.24
CA VAL A 326 17.30 -4.84 40.37
C VAL A 326 16.37 -3.64 40.37
N GLU A 327 16.12 -3.09 39.18
CA GLU A 327 15.14 -2.02 38.98
C GLU A 327 14.00 -2.57 38.14
N VAL A 328 12.78 -2.51 38.68
CA VAL A 328 11.55 -2.88 37.99
C VAL A 328 10.74 -1.62 37.76
N PHE A 329 10.29 -1.43 36.53
CA PHE A 329 9.57 -0.25 36.11
C PHE A 329 8.37 -0.62 35.25
N VAL A 330 7.22 -0.01 35.53
CA VAL A 330 6.01 -0.09 34.73
C VAL A 330 5.89 1.23 33.97
N GLU A 331 5.79 1.18 32.65
CA GLU A 331 5.62 2.39 31.85
C GLU A 331 4.28 3.07 32.19
N GLY A 332 4.32 4.40 32.35
CA GLY A 332 3.12 5.17 32.67
C GLY A 332 2.08 5.09 31.56
N VAL A 333 0.81 5.06 31.94
CA VAL A 333 -0.30 5.01 30.99
C VAL A 333 -0.76 6.42 30.59
N PRO A 334 -1.37 6.60 29.39
CA PRO A 334 -1.85 7.92 28.97
C PRO A 334 -2.82 8.55 29.99
N GLY A 335 -2.47 9.72 30.52
CA GLY A 335 -3.28 10.45 31.50
C GLY A 335 -2.93 10.19 32.97
N GLU A 336 -2.01 9.27 33.23
CA GLU A 336 -1.44 9.06 34.55
C GLU A 336 -0.54 10.24 34.95
N ASN A 337 -0.83 10.82 36.12
CA ASN A 337 -0.09 11.99 36.64
C ASN A 337 0.89 11.62 37.75
N ASP A 338 0.68 10.47 38.39
CA ASP A 338 1.56 9.93 39.43
C ASP A 338 2.28 8.71 38.88
N LEU A 339 3.62 8.76 38.86
CA LEU A 339 4.47 7.67 38.38
C LEU A 339 5.34 7.09 39.50
N GLU A 340 5.17 7.56 40.75
CA GLU A 340 6.02 7.14 41.86
C GLU A 340 5.82 5.67 42.20
N ASN A 341 4.58 5.19 42.08
CA ASN A 341 4.20 3.80 42.34
C ASN A 341 4.50 2.86 41.16
N ASN A 342 5.03 3.35 40.04
CA ASN A 342 5.38 2.54 38.87
C ASN A 342 6.78 1.92 38.97
N LYS A 343 7.58 2.30 39.97
CA LYS A 343 8.99 1.88 40.10
C LYS A 343 9.25 1.18 41.44
N ALA A 344 10.01 0.09 41.38
CA ALA A 344 10.59 -0.54 42.57
C ALA A 344 12.08 -0.86 42.36
N VAL A 345 12.84 -0.77 43.46
CA VAL A 345 14.28 -1.02 43.48
C VAL A 345 14.60 -2.03 44.57
N PHE A 346 15.37 -3.05 44.22
CA PHE A 346 15.77 -4.14 45.11
C PHE A 346 17.27 -4.36 45.04
N LEU A 347 17.85 -4.81 46.16
CA LEU A 347 19.17 -5.39 46.18
C LEU A 347 19.02 -6.91 46.18
N ALA A 348 19.78 -7.61 45.33
CA ALA A 348 19.70 -9.06 45.23
C ALA A 348 21.07 -9.70 45.04
N ILE A 349 21.22 -10.95 45.46
CA ILE A 349 22.34 -11.83 45.11
C ILE A 349 21.78 -13.10 44.49
N PHE A 350 22.33 -13.48 43.34
CA PHE A 350 21.92 -14.68 42.61
C PHE A 350 22.81 -15.85 42.98
N GLU A 351 22.19 -16.95 43.37
CA GLU A 351 22.84 -18.17 43.87
C GLU A 351 22.51 -19.35 42.95
N LYS A 352 23.30 -20.43 43.09
CA LYS A 352 23.01 -21.70 42.42
C LYS A 352 21.66 -22.25 42.89
#